data_AF-X1JJU4-F1
#
_entry.id   AF-X1JJU4-F1
#
_cell.length_a   1.000
_cell.length_b   1.000
_cell.length_c   1.000
_cell.angle_alpha   90.00
_cell.angle_beta   90.00
_cell.angle_gamma   90.00
#
_symmetry.space_group_name_H-M   'P 1'
#
loop_
_entity.id
_entity.type
_entity.pdbx_description
1 polymer ?
#
loop_
_entity_poly.entity_id
_entity_poly.type
_entity_poly.pdbx_seq_one_letter_code
_entity_poly.pdbx_strand_id
1 'polypeptide(L)'
;MNKIQQLLNKIKVGNASWDDYHNFLQLEENDLEAFFDLSHEISILNFGNQLKIYTPGKRFPAISITGNKCALECEHCNKKYLEGMEKIQNSIKLEKFLLNHSKNNGVGALISGGCDEEGAVPLNDFLDVIKKVKNETNLIINTHTGL
;
A
#
# COMPACT_ATOMS: atom_id res chain seq x y z
N MET A 1 8.17 9.55 38.29
CA MET A 1 7.71 8.78 37.12
C MET A 1 8.88 7.99 36.57
N ASN A 2 8.69 6.71 36.23
CA ASN A 2 9.68 5.95 35.47
C ASN A 2 9.93 6.63 34.11
N LYS A 3 11.14 6.53 33.56
CA LYS A 3 11.52 7.08 32.23
C LYS A 3 10.53 6.66 31.14
N ILE A 4 10.06 5.41 31.20
CA ILE A 4 9.03 4.87 30.29
C ILE A 4 7.73 5.67 30.39
N GLN A 5 7.25 5.94 31.59
CA GLN A 5 6.02 6.71 31.80
C GLN A 5 6.16 8.16 31.30
N GLN A 6 7.35 8.75 31.41
CA GLN A 6 7.62 10.08 30.87
C GLN A 6 7.57 10.07 29.34
N LEU A 7 8.21 9.08 28.72
CA LEU A 7 8.21 8.89 27.26
C LEU A 7 6.78 8.66 26.74
N LEU A 8 6.04 7.74 27.37
CA LEU A 8 4.63 7.47 27.04
C LEU A 8 3.78 8.74 27.11
N ASN A 9 3.94 9.54 28.17
CA ASN A 9 3.18 10.78 28.31
C ASN A 9 3.51 11.80 27.21
N LYS A 10 4.80 11.95 26.85
CA LYS A 10 5.21 12.84 25.75
C LYS A 10 4.59 12.42 24.42
N ILE A 11 4.59 11.12 24.11
CA ILE A 11 3.94 10.59 22.89
C ILE A 11 2.42 10.84 22.96
N LYS A 12 1.78 10.51 24.09
CA LYS A 12 0.33 10.64 24.28
C LYS A 12 -0.17 12.08 24.07
N VAL A 13 0.59 13.09 24.49
CA VAL A 13 0.21 14.51 24.33
C VAL A 13 0.76 15.14 23.05
N GLY A 14 1.44 14.38 22.18
CA GLY A 14 1.98 14.87 20.90
C GLY A 14 3.21 15.76 21.02
N ASN A 15 3.95 15.69 22.14
CA ASN A 15 5.15 16.49 22.42
C ASN A 15 6.45 15.67 22.40
N ALA A 16 6.45 14.50 21.76
CA ALA A 16 7.65 13.69 21.62
C ALA A 16 8.62 14.29 20.58
N SER A 17 9.89 14.32 20.92
CA SER A 17 10.98 14.72 20.03
C SER A 17 11.54 13.53 19.24
N TRP A 18 12.44 13.79 18.28
CA TRP A 18 13.19 12.73 17.59
C TRP A 18 14.00 11.85 18.54
N ASP A 19 14.61 12.42 19.58
CA ASP A 19 15.34 11.66 20.59
C ASP A 19 14.40 10.77 21.40
N ASP A 20 13.17 11.24 21.68
CA ASP A 20 12.16 10.42 22.35
C ASP A 20 11.76 9.21 21.48
N TYR A 21 11.58 9.40 20.17
CA TYR A 21 11.32 8.29 19.25
C TYR A 21 12.51 7.35 19.09
N HIS A 22 13.73 7.88 19.08
CA HIS A 22 14.93 7.05 19.08
C HIS A 22 14.99 6.18 20.34
N ASN A 23 14.73 6.77 21.52
CA ASN A 23 14.67 6.03 22.78
C ASN A 23 13.56 4.97 22.78
N PHE A 24 12.39 5.27 22.19
CA PHE A 24 11.30 4.30 22.04
C PHE A 24 11.73 3.06 21.24
N LEU A 25 12.48 3.25 20.15
CA LEU A 25 13.00 2.15 19.33
C LEU A 25 14.04 1.27 20.02
N GLN A 26 14.58 1.71 21.17
CA GLN A 26 15.54 0.94 21.98
C GLN A 26 14.88 0.23 23.18
N LEU A 27 13.55 0.29 23.32
CA LEU A 27 12.85 -0.39 24.40
C LEU A 27 12.79 -1.91 24.17
N GLU A 28 12.84 -2.66 25.27
CA GLU A 28 12.62 -4.10 25.26
C GLU A 28 11.12 -4.42 25.18
N GLU A 29 10.76 -5.61 24.71
CA GLU A 29 9.36 -6.03 24.54
C GLU A 29 8.51 -5.87 25.81
N ASN A 30 9.10 -6.19 26.97
CA ASN A 30 8.44 -6.08 28.28
C ASN A 30 8.08 -4.63 28.66
N ASP A 31 8.70 -3.62 28.04
CA ASP A 31 8.44 -2.20 28.30
C ASP A 31 7.39 -1.61 27.33
N LEU A 32 6.94 -2.38 26.33
CA LEU A 32 6.04 -1.90 25.26
C LEU A 32 4.55 -1.97 25.62
N GLU A 33 4.16 -2.71 26.66
CA GLU A 33 2.76 -2.98 27.00
C GLU A 33 1.91 -1.70 27.04
N ALA A 34 2.36 -0.68 27.77
CA ALA A 34 1.63 0.58 27.90
C ALA A 34 1.53 1.39 26.58
N PHE A 35 2.45 1.17 25.63
CA PHE A 35 2.38 1.78 24.30
C PHE A 35 1.42 1.03 23.39
N PHE A 36 1.34 -0.30 23.51
CA PHE A 36 0.32 -1.08 22.82
C PHE A 36 -1.09 -0.67 23.27
N ASP A 37 -1.29 -0.52 24.57
CA ASP A 37 -2.56 -0.02 25.13
C ASP A 37 -2.91 1.37 24.56
N LEU A 38 -1.97 2.32 24.59
CA LEU A 38 -2.17 3.64 24.00
C LEU A 38 -2.50 3.56 22.50
N SER A 39 -1.78 2.73 21.75
CA SER A 39 -2.00 2.56 20.30
C SER A 39 -3.39 1.96 20.01
N HIS A 40 -3.85 1.04 20.85
CA HIS A 40 -5.15 0.41 20.74
C HIS A 40 -6.28 1.39 21.11
N GLU A 41 -6.11 2.17 22.19
CA GLU A 41 -7.02 3.26 22.56
C GLU A 41 -7.17 4.25 21.39
N ILE A 42 -6.06 4.73 20.82
CA ILE A 42 -6.06 5.64 19.68
C ILE A 42 -6.74 4.99 18.46
N SER A 43 -6.48 3.70 18.21
CA SER A 43 -7.09 2.98 17.09
C SER A 43 -8.61 2.87 17.23
N ILE A 44 -9.11 2.50 18.41
CA ILE A 44 -10.56 2.44 18.71
C ILE A 44 -11.19 3.83 18.59
N LEU A 45 -10.54 4.87 19.12
CA LEU A 45 -11.07 6.23 19.06
C LEU A 45 -11.24 6.72 17.61
N ASN A 46 -10.32 6.37 16.72
CA ASN A 46 -10.36 6.84 15.33
C ASN A 46 -11.16 5.94 14.38
N PHE A 47 -11.14 4.62 14.60
CA PHE A 47 -11.68 3.63 13.64
C PHE A 47 -12.79 2.75 14.22
N GLY A 48 -13.06 2.86 15.52
CA GLY A 48 -13.97 1.96 16.24
C GLY A 48 -13.43 0.53 16.26
N ASN A 49 -14.29 -0.42 16.65
CA ASN A 49 -13.97 -1.83 16.63
C ASN A 49 -14.30 -2.47 15.27
N GLN A 50 -13.80 -1.86 14.18
CA GLN A 50 -14.04 -2.32 12.81
C GLN A 50 -12.78 -2.90 12.18
N LEU A 51 -12.87 -4.13 11.68
CA LEU A 51 -11.81 -4.76 10.90
C LEU A 51 -12.18 -4.77 9.41
N LYS A 52 -11.44 -4.00 8.61
CA LYS A 52 -11.56 -4.04 7.14
C LYS A 52 -10.59 -5.09 6.59
N ILE A 53 -11.12 -6.14 5.97
CA ILE A 53 -10.34 -7.23 5.41
C ILE A 53 -10.28 -7.09 3.89
N TYR A 54 -9.06 -7.07 3.36
CA TYR A 54 -8.80 -7.06 1.92
C TYR A 54 -8.21 -8.41 1.52
N THR A 55 -8.92 -9.17 0.69
CA THR A 55 -8.45 -10.47 0.21
C THR A 55 -7.84 -10.30 -1.19
N PRO A 56 -6.51 -10.33 -1.34
CA PRO A 56 -5.89 -10.33 -2.66
C PRO A 56 -6.27 -11.59 -3.44
N GLY A 57 -6.25 -11.52 -4.77
CA GLY A 57 -6.52 -12.66 -5.64
C GLY A 57 -7.52 -12.32 -6.74
N LYS A 58 -8.36 -13.29 -7.14
CA LYS A 58 -9.16 -13.19 -8.38
C LYS A 58 -10.07 -11.96 -8.44
N ARG A 59 -10.62 -11.48 -7.32
CA ARG A 59 -11.49 -10.28 -7.28
C ARG A 59 -10.72 -8.96 -7.21
N PHE A 60 -9.44 -9.02 -6.84
CA PHE A 60 -8.54 -7.88 -6.74
C PHE A 60 -7.16 -8.27 -7.30
N PRO A 61 -7.03 -8.47 -8.62
CA PRO A 61 -5.79 -8.89 -9.23
C PRO A 61 -4.73 -7.79 -9.14
N ALA A 62 -3.47 -8.21 -9.06
CA ALA A 62 -2.32 -7.35 -9.25
C ALA A 62 -1.88 -7.42 -10.71
N ILE A 63 -1.81 -6.27 -11.37
CA ILE A 63 -1.52 -6.12 -12.79
C ILE A 63 -0.21 -5.35 -12.95
N SER A 64 0.74 -5.93 -13.68
CA SER A 64 1.97 -5.26 -14.09
C SER A 64 1.82 -4.70 -15.51
N ILE A 65 1.93 -3.38 -15.64
CA ILE A 65 1.93 -2.67 -16.93
C ILE A 65 3.29 -2.68 -17.64
N THR A 66 4.36 -3.13 -16.97
CA THR A 66 5.68 -3.32 -17.57
C THR A 66 6.05 -4.80 -17.73
N GLY A 67 5.16 -5.72 -17.36
CA GLY A 67 5.46 -7.14 -17.28
C GLY A 67 6.51 -7.39 -16.19
N ASN A 68 7.61 -8.06 -16.52
CA ASN A 68 8.71 -8.31 -15.58
C ASN A 68 9.82 -7.23 -15.65
N LYS A 69 9.64 -6.18 -16.46
CA LYS A 69 10.68 -5.18 -16.68
C LYS A 69 10.68 -4.15 -15.57
N CYS A 70 11.86 -3.89 -15.03
CA CYS A 70 12.19 -2.83 -14.07
C CYS A 70 13.64 -2.43 -14.36
N ALA A 71 13.95 -1.14 -14.46
CA ALA A 71 15.30 -0.64 -14.72
C ALA A 71 16.19 -0.69 -13.47
N LEU A 72 15.59 -0.58 -12.27
CA LEU A 72 16.36 -0.37 -11.03
C LEU A 72 16.99 -1.62 -10.42
N GLU A 73 16.42 -2.82 -10.63
CA GLU A 73 16.97 -4.08 -10.08
C GLU A 73 17.29 -4.04 -8.57
N CYS A 74 16.52 -3.27 -7.79
CA CYS A 74 16.81 -3.02 -6.38
C CYS A 74 16.99 -4.32 -5.59
N GLU A 75 17.97 -4.37 -4.68
CA GLU A 75 18.25 -5.53 -3.83
C GLU A 75 17.03 -6.01 -3.03
N HIS A 76 16.11 -5.10 -2.72
CA HIS A 76 14.90 -5.39 -1.97
C HIS A 76 13.97 -6.40 -2.66
N CYS A 77 13.70 -6.23 -3.96
CA CYS A 77 12.76 -7.09 -4.68
C CYS A 77 13.38 -7.82 -5.87
N ASN A 78 14.39 -7.22 -6.50
CA ASN A 78 15.04 -7.69 -7.72
C ASN A 78 14.05 -8.20 -8.78
N LYS A 79 13.01 -7.41 -9.05
CA LYS A 79 11.88 -7.70 -9.98
C LYS A 79 10.99 -8.90 -9.63
N LYS A 80 11.29 -9.67 -8.58
CA LYS A 80 10.57 -10.92 -8.24
C LYS A 80 9.08 -10.69 -7.99
N TYR A 81 8.70 -9.54 -7.42
CA TYR A 81 7.27 -9.23 -7.22
C TYR A 81 6.46 -9.14 -8.51
N LEU A 82 7.09 -8.74 -9.63
CA LEU A 82 6.42 -8.61 -10.92
C LEU A 82 6.05 -9.97 -11.53
N GLU A 83 6.74 -11.05 -11.14
CA GLU A 83 6.54 -12.38 -11.70
C GLU A 83 5.16 -12.95 -11.41
N GLY A 84 4.62 -12.67 -10.22
CA GLY A 84 3.30 -13.13 -9.77
C GLY A 84 2.13 -12.25 -10.23
N MET A 85 2.40 -11.20 -11.01
CA MET A 85 1.37 -10.25 -11.47
C MET A 85 0.85 -10.61 -12.87
N GLU A 86 -0.41 -10.25 -13.13
CA GLU A 86 -1.01 -10.32 -14.46
C GLU A 86 -0.30 -9.32 -15.38
N LYS A 87 0.26 -9.79 -16.50
CA LYS A 87 1.13 -8.95 -17.36
C LYS A 87 0.29 -8.31 -18.46
N ILE A 88 -0.03 -7.02 -18.33
CA ILE A 88 -0.86 -6.28 -19.28
C ILE A 88 -0.17 -4.96 -19.67
N GLN A 89 0.68 -5.04 -20.68
CA GLN A 89 1.55 -3.93 -21.09
C GLN A 89 0.94 -3.01 -22.16
N ASN A 90 -0.39 -3.07 -22.34
CA ASN A 90 -1.08 -2.34 -23.40
C ASN A 90 -2.39 -1.76 -22.86
N SER A 91 -2.59 -0.46 -23.08
CA SER A 91 -3.73 0.31 -22.56
C SER A 91 -5.08 -0.27 -23.00
N ILE A 92 -5.24 -0.63 -24.28
CA ILE A 92 -6.47 -1.22 -24.82
C ILE A 92 -6.76 -2.58 -24.15
N LYS A 93 -5.73 -3.41 -23.96
CA LYS A 93 -5.88 -4.69 -23.25
C LYS A 93 -6.25 -4.48 -21.78
N LEU A 94 -5.64 -3.49 -21.13
CA LEU A 94 -5.95 -3.16 -19.73
C LEU A 94 -7.40 -2.71 -19.58
N GLU A 95 -7.88 -1.83 -20.47
CA GLU A 95 -9.27 -1.38 -20.47
C GLU A 95 -10.23 -2.57 -20.59
N LYS A 96 -10.03 -3.39 -21.62
CA LYS A 96 -10.88 -4.58 -21.87
C LYS A 96 -10.85 -5.52 -20.67
N PHE A 97 -9.68 -5.75 -20.08
CA PHE A 97 -9.53 -6.58 -18.90
C PHE A 97 -10.33 -6.03 -17.72
N LEU A 98 -10.15 -4.75 -17.38
CA LEU A 98 -10.82 -4.11 -16.23
C LEU A 98 -12.33 -4.04 -16.41
N LEU A 99 -12.83 -3.67 -17.58
CA LEU A 99 -14.27 -3.65 -17.85
C LEU A 99 -14.88 -5.06 -17.76
N ASN A 100 -14.21 -6.07 -18.28
CA ASN A 100 -14.66 -7.45 -18.15
C ASN A 100 -14.58 -7.94 -16.69
N HIS A 101 -13.52 -7.57 -15.96
CA HIS A 101 -13.35 -7.88 -14.55
C HIS A 101 -14.49 -7.30 -13.71
N SER A 102 -14.86 -6.03 -13.94
CA SER A 102 -16.01 -5.40 -13.29
C SER A 102 -17.32 -6.16 -13.55
N LYS A 103 -17.53 -6.66 -14.77
CA LYS A 103 -18.74 -7.43 -15.13
C LYS A 103 -18.77 -8.81 -14.46
N ASN A 104 -17.62 -9.35 -14.07
CA ASN A 104 -17.47 -10.68 -13.48
C ASN A 104 -17.21 -10.62 -11.97
N ASN A 105 -17.91 -9.73 -11.25
CA ASN A 105 -17.82 -9.56 -9.80
C ASN A 105 -16.43 -9.17 -9.26
N GLY A 106 -15.60 -8.55 -10.10
CA GLY A 106 -14.37 -7.89 -9.68
C GLY A 106 -14.67 -6.74 -8.71
N VAL A 107 -13.86 -6.62 -7.65
CA VAL A 107 -13.99 -5.55 -6.63
C VAL A 107 -13.04 -4.41 -6.93
N GLY A 108 -11.85 -4.71 -7.45
CA GLY A 108 -10.85 -3.72 -7.78
C GLY A 108 -9.65 -4.34 -8.48
N ALA A 109 -8.59 -3.57 -8.66
CA ALA A 109 -7.30 -4.04 -9.15
C ALA A 109 -6.17 -3.16 -8.62
N LEU A 110 -4.99 -3.76 -8.43
CA LEU A 110 -3.74 -3.04 -8.26
C LEU A 110 -3.10 -2.91 -9.64
N ILE A 111 -2.89 -1.68 -10.11
CA ILE A 111 -2.16 -1.37 -11.33
C ILE A 111 -0.78 -0.87 -10.91
N SER A 112 0.25 -1.62 -11.27
CA SER A 112 1.64 -1.34 -10.91
C SER A 112 2.56 -1.80 -12.04
N GLY A 113 3.85 -1.80 -11.81
CA GLY A 113 4.87 -2.25 -12.74
C GLY A 113 6.25 -2.10 -12.11
N GLY A 114 7.27 -2.46 -12.87
CA GLY A 114 8.63 -2.07 -12.54
C GLY A 114 8.87 -0.60 -12.86
N CYS A 115 9.81 -0.01 -12.14
CA CYS A 115 10.21 1.37 -12.33
C CYS A 115 11.09 1.56 -13.56
N ASP A 116 11.04 2.75 -14.14
CA ASP A 116 12.03 3.30 -15.06
C ASP A 116 13.31 3.74 -14.32
N GLU A 117 14.25 4.38 -15.05
CA GLU A 117 15.55 4.82 -14.51
C GLU A 117 15.38 5.95 -13.49
N GLU A 118 14.30 6.71 -13.58
CA GLU A 118 13.91 7.79 -12.67
C GLU A 118 13.17 7.27 -11.42
N GLY A 119 12.88 5.96 -11.37
CA GLY A 119 12.20 5.33 -10.26
C GLY A 119 10.67 5.38 -10.33
N ALA A 120 10.10 5.86 -11.43
CA ALA A 120 8.66 5.93 -11.64
C ALA A 120 8.12 4.67 -12.33
N VAL A 121 6.89 4.27 -11.97
CA VAL A 121 6.14 3.31 -12.79
C VAL A 121 5.46 4.11 -13.91
N PRO A 122 5.60 3.71 -15.20
CA PRO A 122 5.14 4.51 -16.35
C PRO A 122 3.61 4.48 -16.54
N LEU A 123 2.87 4.96 -15.55
CA LEU A 123 1.40 4.96 -15.52
C LEU A 123 0.78 6.01 -16.45
N ASN A 124 1.56 7.01 -16.90
CA ASN A 124 1.07 8.10 -17.75
C ASN A 124 0.38 7.58 -19.02
N ASP A 125 0.92 6.53 -19.64
CA ASP A 125 0.37 5.90 -20.85
C ASP A 125 -0.97 5.17 -20.62
N PHE A 126 -1.39 5.04 -19.36
CA PHE A 126 -2.59 4.31 -18.94
C PHE A 126 -3.62 5.20 -18.22
N LEU A 127 -3.35 6.50 -18.03
CA LEU A 127 -4.23 7.40 -17.28
C LEU A 127 -5.62 7.52 -17.88
N ASP A 128 -5.73 7.58 -19.21
CA ASP A 128 -7.02 7.65 -19.89
C ASP A 128 -7.87 6.40 -19.64
N VAL A 129 -7.24 5.23 -19.65
CA VAL A 129 -7.89 3.95 -19.32
C VAL A 129 -8.36 3.94 -17.87
N ILE A 130 -7.50 4.35 -16.93
CA ILE A 130 -7.83 4.40 -15.51
C ILE A 130 -9.01 5.35 -15.27
N LYS A 131 -8.98 6.55 -15.88
CA LYS A 131 -10.05 7.55 -15.78
C LYS A 131 -11.36 6.98 -16.32
N LYS A 132 -11.34 6.35 -17.49
CA LYS A 132 -12.52 5.75 -18.10
C LYS A 132 -13.10 4.65 -17.22
N VAL A 133 -12.29 3.70 -16.75
CA VAL A 133 -12.73 2.61 -15.88
C VAL A 133 -13.35 3.13 -14.59
N LYS A 134 -12.77 4.16 -13.97
CA LYS A 134 -13.35 4.79 -12.78
C LYS A 134 -14.68 5.49 -13.02
N ASN A 135 -14.91 6.00 -14.24
CA ASN A 135 -16.18 6.64 -14.60
C ASN A 135 -17.27 5.61 -14.96
N GLU A 136 -16.89 4.48 -15.55
CA GLU A 136 -17.83 3.47 -16.06
C GLU A 136 -18.11 2.32 -15.09
N THR A 137 -17.32 2.19 -14.02
CA THR A 137 -17.40 1.05 -13.08
C THR A 137 -17.22 1.50 -11.63
N ASN A 138 -17.55 0.59 -10.70
CA ASN A 138 -17.29 0.77 -9.27
C ASN A 138 -15.98 0.10 -8.81
N LEU A 139 -15.08 -0.25 -9.75
CA LEU A 139 -13.81 -0.88 -9.38
C LEU A 139 -12.95 0.07 -8.54
N ILE A 140 -12.44 -0.45 -7.43
CA ILE A 140 -11.40 0.22 -6.64
C ILE A 140 -10.07 0.07 -7.38
N ILE A 141 -9.48 1.18 -7.82
CA ILE A 141 -8.18 1.17 -8.50
C ILE A 141 -7.11 1.65 -7.54
N ASN A 142 -6.19 0.75 -7.19
CA ASN A 142 -4.97 1.09 -6.47
C ASN A 142 -3.81 1.17 -7.44
N THR A 143 -2.89 2.08 -7.19
CA THR A 143 -1.69 2.25 -8.01
C THR A 143 -0.45 2.37 -7.14
N HIS A 144 0.64 1.74 -7.58
CA HIS A 144 1.98 2.06 -7.09
C HIS A 144 2.68 2.88 -8.16
N THR A 145 3.12 4.09 -7.79
CA THR A 145 3.63 5.09 -8.73
C THR A 145 5.14 5.04 -8.91
N GLY A 146 5.84 4.22 -8.13
CA GLY A 146 7.31 4.18 -8.07
C GLY A 146 7.85 4.48 -6.67
N LEU A 147 9.15 4.76 -6.62
CA LEU A 147 9.90 5.15 -5.42
C LEU A 147 9.63 6.60 -5.01
#